data_AF-C0EF82-F1
#
_entry.id   AF-C0EF82-F1
#
_cell.length_a   1.000
_cell.length_b   1.000
_cell.length_c   1.000
_cell.angle_alpha   90.00
_cell.angle_beta   90.00
_cell.angle_gamma   90.00
#
_symmetry.space_group_name_H-M   'P 1'
#
loop_
_entity.id
_entity.type
_entity.pdbx_description
1 polymer ?
#
loop_
_entity_poly.entity_id
_entity_poly.type
_entity_poly.pdbx_seq_one_letter_code
_entity_poly.pdbx_strand_id
1 'polypeptide(L)'
;MTKQEITERFQIPWAVIEEYESWNFCETMGEADVRQYDDRDVECLSLMMTLHEIGFAHEERKHYMKLYLSKNDTSAERLNMLNQQRLKSLDELHLREIQLDQLDVLRYELKNRRNRKGDSE
;
A
#
# COMPACT_ATOMS: atom_id res chain seq x y z
N MET A 1 20.80 12.81 -3.51
CA MET A 1 19.59 13.29 -4.23
C MET A 1 18.73 14.11 -3.29
N THR A 2 17.96 15.10 -3.77
CA THR A 2 17.01 15.88 -2.94
C THR A 2 15.61 15.25 -2.92
N LYS A 3 14.72 15.69 -2.00
CA LYS A 3 13.31 15.25 -1.99
C LYS A 3 12.62 15.47 -3.33
N GLN A 4 12.90 16.61 -3.97
CA GLN A 4 12.35 16.96 -5.27
C GLN A 4 12.85 16.01 -6.36
N GLU A 5 14.15 15.75 -6.41
CA GLU A 5 14.72 14.79 -7.37
C GLU A 5 14.15 13.38 -7.19
N ILE A 6 13.92 12.96 -5.94
CA ILE A 6 13.30 11.66 -5.65
C ILE A 6 11.88 11.61 -6.18
N THR A 7 11.08 12.64 -5.90
CA THR A 7 9.68 12.72 -6.34
C THR A 7 9.60 12.73 -7.87
N GLU A 8 10.47 13.48 -8.54
CA GLU A 8 10.47 13.60 -10.00
C GLU A 8 10.95 12.31 -10.68
N ARG A 9 12.05 11.71 -10.21
CA ARG A 9 12.68 10.56 -10.88
C ARG A 9 12.03 9.23 -10.53
N PHE A 10 11.63 9.04 -9.28
CA PHE A 10 11.12 7.76 -8.76
C PHE A 10 9.62 7.80 -8.46
N GLN A 11 8.96 8.93 -8.68
CA GLN A 11 7.51 9.11 -8.45
C GLN A 11 7.07 8.83 -7.00
N ILE A 12 8.00 8.99 -6.05
CA ILE A 12 7.74 8.76 -4.64
C ILE A 12 7.09 10.03 -4.06
N PRO A 13 5.87 9.96 -3.50
CA PRO A 13 5.20 11.13 -2.94
C PRO A 13 5.94 11.73 -1.74
N TRP A 14 5.84 13.04 -1.56
CA TRP A 14 6.42 13.75 -0.41
C TRP A 14 5.96 13.17 0.93
N ALA A 15 4.70 12.76 1.05
CA ALA A 15 4.16 12.15 2.26
C ALA A 15 4.89 10.84 2.65
N VAL A 16 5.31 10.05 1.66
CA VAL A 16 6.12 8.84 1.89
C VAL A 16 7.49 9.26 2.41
N ILE A 17 8.12 10.27 1.82
CA ILE A 17 9.41 10.77 2.29
C ILE A 17 9.30 11.27 3.75
N GLU A 18 8.31 12.10 4.06
CA GLU A 18 8.07 12.62 5.42
C GLU A 18 7.79 11.52 6.45
N GLU A 19 7.00 10.50 6.08
CA GLU A 19 6.74 9.34 6.93
C GLU A 19 8.05 8.60 7.25
N TYR A 20 8.90 8.37 6.26
CA TYR A 20 10.21 7.73 6.46
C TYR A 20 11.11 8.54 7.39
N GLU A 21 11.12 9.88 7.24
CA GLU A 21 11.88 10.77 8.11
C GLU A 21 11.37 10.74 9.55
N SER A 22 10.05 10.68 9.74
CA SER A 22 9.41 10.65 11.07
C SER A 22 9.82 9.44 11.91
N TRP A 23 10.28 8.37 11.26
CA TRP A 23 10.69 7.14 11.92
C TRP A 23 12.14 7.15 12.41
N ASN A 24 12.92 8.19 12.08
CA ASN A 24 14.34 8.34 12.45
C ASN A 24 15.18 7.09 12.11
N PHE A 25 14.84 6.37 11.04
CA PHE A 25 15.61 5.20 10.60
C PHE A 25 17.00 5.55 10.08
N CYS A 26 17.21 6.82 9.73
CA CYS A 26 18.43 7.32 9.17
C CYS A 26 19.19 8.14 10.23
N GLU A 27 20.40 7.68 10.59
CA GLU A 27 21.25 8.22 11.66
C GLU A 27 21.84 9.61 11.34
N THR A 28 21.63 10.14 10.14
CA THR A 28 22.19 11.43 9.73
C THR A 28 21.34 12.59 10.28
N MET A 29 21.77 13.11 11.43
CA MET A 29 21.30 14.40 11.94
C MET A 29 21.80 15.53 11.03
N GLY A 30 20.90 16.07 10.22
CA GLY A 30 21.09 17.32 9.48
C GLY A 30 19.76 18.08 9.41
N GLU A 31 19.82 19.39 9.21
CA GLU A 31 18.61 20.21 9.02
C GLU A 31 17.80 19.69 7.82
N ALA A 32 16.47 19.60 8.00
CA ALA A 32 15.55 18.99 7.03
C ALA A 32 15.60 19.61 5.61
N ASP A 33 16.17 20.81 5.48
CA ASP A 33 16.24 21.59 4.23
C ASP A 33 17.45 21.21 3.34
N VAL A 34 18.44 20.47 3.87
CA VAL A 34 19.68 20.11 3.13
C VAL A 34 19.89 18.58 3.06
N ARG A 35 18.88 17.80 3.43
CA ARG A 35 19.03 16.34 3.46
C ARG A 35 19.22 15.78 2.04
N GLN A 36 20.36 15.12 1.85
CA GLN A 36 20.64 14.35 0.65
C GLN A 36 20.37 12.87 0.92
N TYR A 37 19.64 12.23 0.03
CA TYR A 37 19.34 10.80 0.03
C TYR A 37 20.32 10.08 -0.88
N ASP A 38 20.86 8.97 -0.41
CA ASP A 38 21.69 8.08 -1.23
C ASP A 38 20.84 7.02 -1.94
N ASP A 39 21.47 6.15 -2.72
CA ASP A 39 20.76 5.09 -3.45
C ASP A 39 20.07 4.10 -2.50
N ARG A 40 20.61 3.87 -1.30
CA ARG A 40 19.99 2.98 -0.30
C ARG A 40 18.74 3.59 0.30
N ASP A 41 18.75 4.90 0.55
CA ASP A 41 17.56 5.62 0.98
C ASP A 41 16.46 5.54 -0.08
N VAL A 42 16.79 5.66 -1.36
CA VAL A 42 15.83 5.52 -2.46
C VAL A 42 15.24 4.11 -2.53
N GLU A 43 16.05 3.06 -2.33
CA GLU A 43 15.56 1.69 -2.23
C GLU A 43 14.59 1.51 -1.04
N CYS A 44 14.92 2.09 0.12
CA CYS A 44 14.07 2.03 1.30
C CYS A 44 12.74 2.78 1.09
N LEU A 45 12.78 3.95 0.47
CA LEU A 45 11.58 4.74 0.15
C LEU A 45 10.69 4.03 -0.87
N SER A 46 11.30 3.40 -1.89
CA SER A 46 10.58 2.63 -2.91
C SER A 46 9.86 1.43 -2.28
N LEU A 47 10.55 0.68 -1.41
CA LEU A 47 9.95 -0.41 -0.67
C LEU A 47 8.80 0.08 0.23
N MET A 48 9.00 1.19 0.94
CA MET A 48 7.98 1.76 1.81
C MET A 48 6.73 2.18 1.04
N MET A 49 6.90 2.76 -0.16
CA MET A 49 5.82 3.06 -1.09
C MET A 49 5.07 1.78 -1.50
N THR A 50 5.78 0.73 -1.88
CA THR A 50 5.15 -0.56 -2.22
C THR A 50 4.35 -1.13 -1.04
N LEU A 51 4.88 -1.09 0.18
CA LEU A 51 4.16 -1.56 1.38
C LEU A 51 2.88 -0.74 1.63
N HIS A 52 2.91 0.56 1.34
CA HIS A 52 1.73 1.41 1.42
C HIS A 52 0.69 1.01 0.35
N GLU A 53 1.11 0.80 -0.89
CA GLU A 53 0.22 0.43 -2.01
C GLU A 53 -0.46 -0.92 -1.83
N ILE A 54 0.25 -1.91 -1.29
CA ILE A 54 -0.32 -3.23 -1.01
C ILE A 54 -1.15 -3.24 0.29
N GLY A 55 -1.27 -2.10 0.98
CA GLY A 55 -2.22 -1.88 2.07
C GLY A 55 -1.73 -2.24 3.47
N PHE A 56 -0.42 -2.28 3.72
CA PHE A 56 0.07 -2.43 5.10
C PHE A 56 -0.34 -1.22 5.93
N ALA A 57 -0.77 -1.44 7.18
CA ALA A 57 -1.02 -0.34 8.11
C ALA A 57 0.29 0.37 8.51
N HIS A 58 0.19 1.61 8.99
CA HIS A 58 1.36 2.42 9.39
C HIS A 58 2.34 1.66 10.29
N GLU A 59 1.84 1.04 11.36
CA GLU A 59 2.68 0.28 12.30
C GLU A 59 3.28 -0.99 11.68
N GLU A 60 2.54 -1.66 10.77
CA GLU A 60 3.03 -2.85 10.08
C GLU A 60 4.14 -2.49 9.08
N ARG A 61 4.00 -1.36 8.36
CA ARG A 61 5.07 -0.82 7.50
C ARG A 61 6.30 -0.49 8.31
N LYS A 62 6.14 0.24 9.42
CA LYS A 62 7.24 0.62 10.30
C LYS A 62 7.97 -0.61 10.85
N HIS A 63 7.22 -1.63 11.26
CA HIS A 63 7.80 -2.90 11.74
C HIS A 63 8.56 -3.62 10.62
N TYR A 64 7.96 -3.73 9.43
CA TYR A 64 8.62 -4.34 8.28
C TYR A 64 9.92 -3.63 7.92
N MET A 65 9.93 -2.29 7.93
CA MET A 65 11.12 -1.49 7.64
C MET A 65 12.20 -1.67 8.71
N LYS A 66 11.85 -1.76 9.99
CA LYS A 66 12.82 -2.11 11.06
C LYS A 66 13.48 -3.46 10.81
N LEU A 67 12.69 -4.47 10.42
CA LEU A 67 13.21 -5.80 10.09
C LEU A 67 14.10 -5.76 8.85
N TYR A 68 13.72 -4.97 7.83
CA TYR A 68 14.47 -4.81 6.59
C TYR A 68 15.84 -4.17 6.82
N LEU A 69 15.91 -3.16 7.69
CA LEU A 69 17.14 -2.44 8.02
C LEU A 69 18.00 -3.15 9.08
N SER A 70 17.47 -4.21 9.71
CA SER A 70 18.20 -5.00 10.69
C SER A 70 19.40 -5.71 10.05
N LYS A 71 20.50 -5.82 10.80
CA LYS A 71 21.67 -6.62 10.39
C LYS A 71 21.44 -8.13 10.52
N ASN A 72 20.37 -8.54 11.21
CA ASN A 72 20.02 -9.94 11.41
C ASN A 72 19.22 -10.48 10.21
N ASP A 73 19.25 -11.79 10.00
CA ASP A 73 18.34 -12.42 9.05
C ASP A 73 16.91 -12.41 9.60
N THR A 74 16.09 -11.52 9.05
CA THR A 74 14.67 -11.34 9.35
C THR A 74 13.78 -11.81 8.20
N SER A 75 14.32 -12.55 7.23
CA SER A 75 13.60 -12.97 6.01
C SER A 75 12.32 -13.75 6.32
N ALA A 76 12.37 -14.68 7.27
CA ALA A 76 11.21 -15.48 7.68
C ALA A 76 10.08 -14.63 8.27
N GLU A 77 10.41 -13.65 9.11
CA GLU A 77 9.42 -12.76 9.74
C GLU A 77 8.79 -11.83 8.69
N ARG A 78 9.61 -11.22 7.83
CA ARG A 78 9.13 -10.39 6.71
C ARG A 78 8.22 -11.18 5.76
N LEU A 79 8.60 -12.42 5.43
CA LEU A 79 7.78 -13.30 4.61
C LEU A 79 6.43 -13.60 5.28
N ASN A 80 6.43 -13.85 6.59
CA ASN A 80 5.19 -14.06 7.34
C ASN A 80 4.28 -12.84 7.29
N MET A 81 4.82 -11.63 7.44
CA MET A 81 4.04 -10.40 7.32
C MET A 81 3.42 -10.23 5.92
N LEU A 82 4.17 -10.53 4.86
CA LEU A 82 3.66 -10.51 3.48
C LEU A 82 2.55 -11.55 3.28
N ASN A 83 2.69 -12.75 3.84
CA ASN A 83 1.65 -13.78 3.78
C ASN A 83 0.37 -13.36 4.51
N GLN A 84 0.51 -12.72 5.68
CA GLN A 84 -0.63 -12.18 6.42
C GLN A 84 -1.34 -11.09 5.62
N GLN A 85 -0.59 -10.16 5.00
CA GLN A 85 -1.20 -9.14 4.14
C GLN A 85 -1.90 -9.77 2.94
N ARG A 86 -1.30 -10.77 2.30
CA ARG A 86 -1.91 -11.51 1.18
C ARG A 86 -3.25 -12.13 1.58
N LEU A 87 -3.34 -12.73 2.77
CA LEU A 87 -4.60 -13.30 3.27
C LEU A 87 -5.66 -12.22 3.49
N LYS A 88 -5.29 -11.08 4.12
CA LYS A 88 -6.22 -9.95 4.30
C LYS A 88 -6.75 -9.42 2.96
N SER A 89 -5.87 -9.25 1.96
CA SER A 89 -6.28 -8.80 0.63
C SER A 89 -7.20 -9.80 -0.06
N LEU A 90 -6.97 -11.11 0.13
CA LEU A 90 -7.85 -12.15 -0.41
C LEU A 90 -9.24 -12.11 0.24
N ASP A 91 -9.31 -11.93 1.56
CA ASP A 91 -10.58 -11.78 2.27
C ASP A 91 -11.35 -10.55 1.78
N GLU A 92 -10.65 -9.44 1.52
CA GLU A 92 -11.26 -8.23 0.97
C GLU A 92 -11.77 -8.44 -0.46
N LEU A 93 -11.02 -9.16 -1.31
CA LEU A 93 -11.48 -9.55 -2.64
C LEU A 93 -12.75 -10.40 -2.58
N HIS A 94 -12.78 -11.40 -1.69
CA HIS A 94 -13.99 -12.22 -1.49
C HIS A 94 -15.20 -11.39 -1.05
N LEU A 95 -14.99 -10.38 -0.19
CA LEU A 95 -16.06 -9.45 0.17
C LEU A 95 -16.55 -8.64 -1.04
N ARG A 96 -15.62 -8.15 -1.88
CA ARG A 96 -15.98 -7.41 -3.11
C ARG A 96 -16.72 -8.28 -4.11
N GLU A 97 -16.36 -9.55 -4.25
CA GLU A 97 -17.08 -10.53 -5.07
C GLU A 97 -18.54 -10.66 -4.61
N ILE A 98 -18.77 -10.86 -3.30
CA ILE A 98 -20.12 -10.93 -2.73
C ILE A 98 -20.93 -9.65 -2.98
N GLN A 99 -20.29 -8.48 -2.86
CA GLN A 99 -20.94 -7.19 -3.15
C GLN A 99 -21.33 -7.06 -4.62
N LEU A 100 -20.50 -7.53 -5.55
CA LEU A 100 -20.81 -7.55 -6.98
C LEU A 100 -21.99 -8.47 -7.30
N ASP A 101 -22.02 -9.66 -6.69
CA ASP A 101 -23.14 -10.60 -6.86
C ASP A 101 -24.47 -9.96 -6.42
N GLN A 102 -24.48 -9.25 -5.29
CA GLN A 102 -25.67 -8.52 -4.82
C GLN A 102 -26.11 -7.44 -5.80
N LEU A 103 -25.16 -6.68 -6.36
CA LEU A 103 -25.46 -5.67 -7.38
C LEU A 103 -26.08 -6.31 -8.62
N ASP A 104 -25.57 -7.46 -9.05
CA ASP A 104 -26.07 -8.15 -10.24
C ASP A 104 -27.46 -8.74 -10.03
N VAL A 105 -27.76 -9.26 -8.83
CA VAL A 105 -29.12 -9.64 -8.44
C VAL A 105 -30.09 -8.46 -8.58
N LEU A 106 -29.76 -7.31 -8.00
CA LEU A 106 -30.61 -6.11 -8.08
C LEU A 106 -30.79 -5.63 -9.53
N ARG A 107 -29.73 -5.66 -10.34
CA ARG A 107 -29.79 -5.32 -11.77
C ARG A 107 -30.71 -6.27 -12.54
N TYR A 108 -30.62 -7.57 -12.26
CA TYR A 108 -31.46 -8.59 -12.88
C TYR A 108 -32.94 -8.38 -12.55
N GLU A 109 -33.28 -8.14 -11.28
CA GLU A 109 -34.65 -7.88 -10.85
C GLU A 109 -35.26 -6.68 -11.58
N LEU A 110 -34.51 -5.57 -11.71
CA LEU A 110 -34.98 -4.37 -12.40
C LEU A 110 -35.21 -4.62 -13.90
N LYS A 111 -34.33 -5.38 -14.56
CA LYS A 111 -34.51 -5.77 -15.97
C LYS A 111 -35.76 -6.63 -16.17
N ASN A 112 -35.96 -7.63 -15.32
CA ASN A 112 -37.12 -8.50 -15.39
C ASN A 112 -38.44 -7.78 -15.13
N ARG A 113 -38.47 -6.81 -14.20
CA ARG A 113 -39.66 -5.97 -13.96
C ARG A 113 -40.02 -5.11 -15.17
N ARG A 114 -39.03 -4.62 -15.93
CA ARG A 114 -39.26 -3.87 -17.18
C ARG A 114 -39.82 -4.78 -18.27
N ASN A 115 -39.25 -5.98 -18.46
CA ASN A 115 -39.74 -6.92 -19.48
C ASN A 115 -41.19 -7.35 -19.21
N ARG A 116 -41.57 -7.61 -17.96
CA ARG A 116 -42.96 -7.96 -17.61
C ARG A 116 -43.98 -6.84 -17.84
N LYS A 117 -43.57 -5.57 -17.82
CA LYS A 117 -44.47 -4.44 -18.13
C LYS A 117 -44.65 -4.21 -19.62
N GLY A 118 -43.64 -4.55 -20.44
CA GLY A 118 -43.71 -4.41 -21.91
C GLY A 118 -44.60 -5.44 -22.60
N ASP A 119 -44.85 -6.60 -21.98
CA ASP A 119 -45.75 -7.64 -22.52
C ASP A 119 -47.23 -7.42 -22.14
N SER A 120 -47.55 -6.33 -21.41
CA SER A 120 -48.90 -6.01 -20.92
C SER A 120 -49.51 -4.75 -21.54
N GLU A 121 -48.85 -4.13 -22.52
CA GLU A 121 -49.31 -3.00 -23.33
C GLU A 121 -49.44 -3.41 -24.80
#